data_AF-A0A9W4J8G5-F1
#
_entry.id   AF-A0A9W4J8G5-F1
#
_cell.length_a   1.000
_cell.length_b   1.000
_cell.length_c   1.000
_cell.angle_alpha   90.00
_cell.angle_beta   90.00
_cell.angle_gamma   90.00
#
_symmetry.space_group_name_H-M   'P 1'
#
loop_
_entity.id
_entity.type
_entity.pdbx_description
1 polymer ?
#
loop_
_entity_poly.entity_id
_entity_poly.type
_entity_poly.pdbx_seq_one_letter_code
_entity_poly.pdbx_strand_id
1 'polypeptide(L)'
;MSQESPLRVLVIVSHRSSRMSKAQSNPEALLPKAIRLLKSTQLYVPRETHPTTRLVAAQKWQTRVFFVFDIGHTAYDAKLGHLPEQNRLPVVVVHLSKKNTAYWANAWLSKRVNRDIALFHNANGFGGVPPFVEDHTVGKPEYVNPRDVALFRAACLS
;
A
#
# COMPACT_ATOMS: atom_id res chain seq x y z
N MET A 1 16.03 11.86 -19.00
CA MET A 1 14.62 11.61 -18.63
C MET A 1 14.44 12.10 -17.20
N SER A 2 13.60 13.10 -16.98
CA SER A 2 13.36 13.68 -15.65
C SER A 2 12.56 12.69 -14.82
N GLN A 3 13.14 12.10 -13.77
CA GLN A 3 12.38 11.19 -12.91
C GLN A 3 11.18 11.93 -12.29
N GLU A 4 10.00 11.33 -12.40
CA GLU A 4 8.83 11.73 -11.64
C GLU A 4 9.14 11.56 -10.15
N SER A 5 8.75 12.51 -9.30
CA SER A 5 8.97 12.35 -7.86
C SER A 5 8.00 11.28 -7.37
N PRO A 6 8.49 10.13 -6.87
CA PRO A 6 7.62 9.02 -6.50
C PRO A 6 6.68 9.39 -5.35
N LEU A 7 5.42 9.00 -5.46
CA LEU A 7 4.38 9.29 -4.49
C LEU A 7 3.75 7.98 -4.00
N ARG A 8 3.67 7.81 -2.68
CA ARG A 8 2.98 6.67 -2.06
C ARG A 8 1.55 7.06 -1.70
N VAL A 9 0.59 6.23 -2.08
CA VAL A 9 -0.83 6.49 -1.84
C VAL A 9 -1.40 5.40 -0.96
N LEU A 10 -1.84 5.78 0.23
CA LEU A 10 -2.65 4.93 1.11
C LEU A 10 -4.13 5.08 0.72
N VAL A 11 -4.73 4.04 0.16
CA VAL A 11 -6.17 3.96 -0.06
C VAL A 11 -6.83 3.26 1.12
N ILE A 12 -7.84 3.89 1.69
CA ILE A 12 -8.69 3.30 2.71
C ILE A 12 -10.07 3.11 2.10
N VAL A 13 -10.57 1.88 2.05
CA VAL A 13 -11.93 1.57 1.62
C VAL A 13 -12.73 1.13 2.83
N SER A 14 -13.79 1.86 3.15
CA SER A 14 -14.71 1.49 4.24
C SER A 14 -15.74 0.45 3.78
N HIS A 15 -16.19 -0.44 4.66
CA HIS A 15 -17.34 -1.33 4.40
C HIS A 15 -18.62 -0.59 3.99
N ARG A 16 -18.76 0.69 4.38
CA ARG A 16 -19.88 1.55 3.97
C ARG A 16 -19.79 2.00 2.52
N SER A 17 -18.70 1.70 1.83
CA SER A 17 -18.52 1.96 0.41
C SER A 17 -19.11 0.82 -0.41
N SER A 18 -19.89 1.15 -1.43
CA SER A 18 -20.33 0.16 -2.44
C SER A 18 -19.18 -0.51 -3.18
N ARG A 19 -17.94 -0.05 -2.97
CA ARG A 19 -16.73 -0.59 -3.58
C ARG A 19 -16.01 -1.62 -2.72
N MET A 20 -16.50 -1.93 -1.52
CA MET A 20 -15.83 -2.87 -0.60
C MET A 20 -15.61 -4.25 -1.23
N SER A 21 -16.65 -4.84 -1.82
CA SER A 21 -16.53 -6.16 -2.48
C SER A 21 -15.50 -6.11 -3.62
N LYS A 22 -15.56 -5.07 -4.47
CA LYS A 22 -14.60 -4.87 -5.56
C LYS A 22 -13.17 -4.65 -5.05
N ALA A 23 -13.01 -3.94 -3.94
CA ALA A 23 -11.73 -3.72 -3.29
C ALA A 23 -11.11 -5.06 -2.85
N GLN A 24 -11.90 -5.96 -2.28
CA GLN A 24 -11.41 -7.25 -1.81
C GLN A 24 -10.98 -8.20 -2.94
N SER A 25 -11.64 -8.14 -4.10
CA SER A 25 -11.37 -9.02 -5.24
C SER A 25 -10.44 -8.44 -6.31
N ASN A 26 -10.48 -7.12 -6.55
CA ASN A 26 -9.66 -6.42 -7.53
C ASN A 26 -9.27 -5.01 -7.04
N PRO A 27 -8.21 -4.90 -6.22
CA PRO A 27 -7.70 -3.62 -5.70
C PRO A 27 -7.34 -2.61 -6.78
N GLU A 28 -6.75 -3.05 -7.89
CA GLU A 28 -6.25 -2.17 -8.96
C GLU A 28 -7.38 -1.42 -9.67
N ALA A 29 -8.59 -1.98 -9.70
CA ALA A 29 -9.76 -1.29 -10.22
C ALA A 29 -10.13 0.00 -9.45
N LEU A 30 -9.52 0.24 -8.29
CA LEU A 30 -9.68 1.49 -7.53
C LEU A 30 -8.69 2.59 -7.96
N LEU A 31 -7.58 2.24 -8.62
CA LEU A 31 -6.52 3.18 -9.01
C LEU A 31 -7.05 4.34 -9.86
N PRO A 32 -7.88 4.12 -10.92
CA PRO A 32 -8.37 5.24 -11.72
C PRO A 32 -9.20 6.25 -10.91
N LYS A 33 -9.95 5.77 -9.91
CA LYS A 33 -10.73 6.65 -9.03
C LYS A 33 -9.83 7.40 -8.05
N ALA A 34 -8.86 6.73 -7.44
CA ALA A 34 -7.91 7.33 -6.52
C ALA A 34 -7.07 8.42 -7.22
N ILE A 35 -6.52 8.12 -8.40
CA ILE A 35 -5.74 9.07 -9.20
C ILE A 35 -6.57 10.28 -9.61
N ARG A 36 -7.82 10.09 -10.08
CA ARG A 36 -8.71 11.22 -10.39
C ARG A 36 -8.93 12.12 -9.17
N LEU A 37 -9.15 11.53 -8.00
CA LEU A 37 -9.37 12.30 -6.78
C LEU A 37 -8.11 13.11 -6.40
N LEU A 38 -6.94 12.49 -6.47
CA LEU A 38 -5.66 13.17 -6.22
C LEU A 38 -5.41 14.33 -7.18
N LYS A 39 -5.70 14.16 -8.48
CA LYS A 39 -5.62 15.23 -9.48
C LYS A 39 -6.59 16.37 -9.17
N SER A 40 -7.86 16.04 -8.88
CA SER A 40 -8.88 17.05 -8.57
C SER A 40 -8.62 17.84 -7.27
N THR A 41 -7.83 17.26 -6.37
CA THR A 41 -7.43 17.89 -5.09
C THR A 41 -6.04 18.51 -5.16
N GLN A 42 -5.41 18.53 -6.34
CA GLN A 42 -4.05 19.04 -6.57
C GLN A 42 -2.96 18.39 -5.70
N LEU A 43 -3.23 17.20 -5.16
CA LEU A 43 -2.26 16.41 -4.38
C LEU A 43 -1.31 15.62 -5.28
N TYR A 44 -1.65 15.50 -6.56
CA TYR A 44 -0.82 14.86 -7.56
C TYR A 44 -0.96 15.59 -8.89
N VAL A 45 0.17 16.11 -9.39
CA VAL A 45 0.27 16.71 -10.72
C VAL A 45 1.12 15.77 -11.56
N PRO A 46 0.50 15.01 -12.49
CA PRO A 46 1.22 14.06 -13.30
C PRO A 46 2.22 14.78 -14.21
N ARG A 47 3.46 14.28 -14.27
CA ARG A 47 4.44 14.75 -15.26
C ARG A 47 4.32 14.00 -16.58
N GLU A 48 3.80 12.77 -16.51
CA GLU A 48 3.56 11.90 -17.65
C GLU A 48 2.05 11.68 -17.85
N THR A 49 1.63 11.46 -19.09
CA THR A 49 0.22 11.17 -19.42
C THR A 49 -0.27 9.90 -18.71
N HIS A 50 0.62 8.92 -18.59
CA HIS A 50 0.37 7.61 -17.99
C HIS A 50 1.48 7.26 -17.00
N PRO A 51 1.44 7.81 -15.78
CA PRO A 51 2.47 7.54 -14.79
C PRO A 51 2.46 6.05 -14.42
N THR A 52 3.66 5.50 -14.19
CA THR A 52 3.79 4.12 -13.73
C THR A 52 3.11 3.99 -12.36
N THR A 53 2.30 2.95 -12.16
CA THR A 53 1.69 2.64 -10.86
C THR A 53 2.00 1.22 -10.45
N ARG A 54 2.16 0.99 -9.15
CA ARG A 54 2.42 -0.34 -8.59
C ARG A 54 1.64 -0.53 -7.29
N LEU A 55 0.83 -1.57 -7.21
CA LEU A 55 0.27 -2.02 -5.94
C LEU A 55 1.40 -2.64 -5.10
N VAL A 56 1.66 -2.06 -3.93
CA VAL A 56 2.74 -2.50 -3.04
C VAL A 56 2.22 -3.46 -1.97
N ALA A 57 1.12 -3.09 -1.32
CA ALA A 57 0.55 -3.88 -0.25
C ALA A 57 -0.97 -3.75 -0.15
N ALA A 58 -1.61 -4.77 0.41
CA ALA A 58 -3.02 -4.80 0.74
C ALA A 58 -3.23 -5.44 2.13
N GLN A 59 -4.03 -4.80 2.97
CA GLN A 59 -4.53 -5.40 4.21
C GLN A 59 -6.05 -5.43 4.19
N LYS A 60 -6.61 -6.63 4.24
CA LYS A 60 -8.06 -6.85 4.25
C LYS A 60 -8.53 -7.08 5.68
N TRP A 61 -9.51 -6.30 6.10
CA TRP A 61 -10.20 -6.44 7.38
C TRP A 61 -11.70 -6.54 7.13
N GLN A 62 -12.44 -7.05 8.11
CA GLN A 62 -13.90 -7.19 7.99
C GLN A 62 -14.60 -5.85 7.70
N THR A 63 -14.11 -4.75 8.30
CA THR A 63 -14.78 -3.44 8.20
C THR A 63 -14.11 -2.46 7.24
N ARG A 64 -12.88 -2.75 6.77
CA ARG A 64 -12.09 -1.87 5.91
C ARG A 64 -11.05 -2.66 5.11
N VAL A 65 -10.67 -2.15 3.95
CA VAL A 65 -9.48 -2.61 3.23
C VAL A 65 -8.52 -1.44 3.05
N PHE A 66 -7.24 -1.70 3.27
CA PHE A 66 -6.16 -0.75 3.06
C PHE A 66 -5.35 -1.21 1.85
N PHE A 67 -5.04 -0.31 0.94
CA PHE A 67 -4.09 -0.54 -0.14
C PHE A 67 -3.01 0.51 -0.10
N VAL A 68 -1.80 0.12 -0.44
CA VAL A 68 -0.71 1.04 -0.69
C VAL A 68 -0.27 0.85 -2.12
N PHE A 69 -0.25 1.93 -2.90
CA PHE A 69 0.32 1.92 -4.23
C PHE A 69 1.31 3.07 -4.40
N ASP A 70 2.34 2.84 -5.20
CA ASP A 70 3.32 3.85 -5.56
C ASP A 70 3.00 4.36 -6.98
N ILE A 71 3.08 5.68 -7.18
CA ILE A 71 2.99 6.37 -8.48
C ILE A 71 4.38 6.90 -8.81
N GLY A 72 4.85 6.71 -10.05
CA GLY A 72 6.12 7.26 -10.55
C GLY A 72 7.38 6.62 -9.97
N HIS A 73 7.25 5.54 -9.18
CA HIS A 73 8.38 4.89 -8.49
C HIS A 73 9.07 3.84 -9.38
N THR A 74 9.73 4.31 -10.44
CA THR A 74 10.38 3.46 -11.45
C THR A 74 11.62 2.74 -10.93
N ALA A 75 12.33 3.31 -9.95
CA ALA A 75 13.54 2.75 -9.35
C ALA A 75 13.28 1.76 -8.19
N TYR A 76 12.03 1.33 -7.97
CA TYR A 76 11.71 0.43 -6.86
C TYR A 76 12.41 -0.93 -7.01
N ASP A 77 13.19 -1.30 -6.01
CA ASP A 77 13.82 -2.63 -5.87
C ASP A 77 13.23 -3.38 -4.66
N ALA A 78 12.57 -4.51 -4.93
CA ALA A 78 11.97 -5.35 -3.88
C ALA A 78 13.02 -5.98 -2.95
N LYS A 79 14.26 -6.21 -3.42
CA LYS A 79 15.32 -6.79 -2.59
C LYS A 79 15.73 -5.85 -1.47
N LEU A 80 15.70 -4.55 -1.74
CA LEU A 80 16.08 -3.49 -0.81
C LEU A 80 14.89 -2.92 -0.03
N GLY A 81 13.66 -3.29 -0.39
CA GLY A 81 12.44 -2.69 0.17
C GLY A 81 12.21 -2.92 1.67
N HIS A 82 12.99 -3.76 2.34
CA HIS A 82 13.00 -3.90 3.80
C HIS A 82 13.81 -2.80 4.50
N LEU A 83 14.66 -2.07 3.76
CA LEU A 83 15.56 -1.08 4.31
C LEU A 83 14.83 0.28 4.52
N PRO A 84 15.02 0.99 5.65
CA PRO A 84 14.33 2.25 5.95
C PRO A 84 14.57 3.41 4.98
N GLU A 85 15.70 3.44 4.29
CA GLU A 85 16.08 4.45 3.28
C GLU A 85 15.29 4.26 1.97
N GLN A 86 14.92 3.03 1.63
CA GLN A 86 14.05 2.73 0.49
C GLN A 86 12.58 3.06 0.73
N ASN A 87 12.20 3.38 1.97
CA ASN A 87 10.82 3.66 2.37
C ASN A 87 10.69 5.06 2.95
N ARG A 88 11.01 6.09 2.16
CA ARG A 88 10.87 7.51 2.57
C ARG A 88 10.00 8.31 1.61
N LEU A 89 9.09 7.62 0.91
CA LEU A 89 8.20 8.28 -0.04
C LEU A 89 7.25 9.24 0.70
N PRO A 90 6.96 10.42 0.11
CA PRO A 90 5.86 11.25 0.58
C PRO A 90 4.55 10.45 0.44
N VAL A 91 3.67 10.58 1.43
CA VAL A 91 2.44 9.78 1.52
C VAL A 91 1.21 10.66 1.42
N VAL A 92 0.31 10.33 0.51
CA VAL A 92 -1.06 10.88 0.46
C VAL A 92 -2.06 9.79 0.84
N VAL A 93 -3.17 10.21 1.44
CA VAL A 93 -4.27 9.33 1.82
C VAL A 93 -5.45 9.58 0.90
N VAL A 94 -6.07 8.51 0.42
CA VAL A 94 -7.33 8.50 -0.32
C VAL A 94 -8.33 7.68 0.47
N HIS A 95 -9.37 8.31 1.00
CA HIS A 95 -10.44 7.60 1.72
C HIS A 95 -11.66 7.45 0.82
N LEU A 96 -11.99 6.21 0.45
CA LEU A 96 -13.15 5.83 -0.34
C LEU A 96 -14.26 5.30 0.58
N SER A 97 -15.22 6.17 0.88
CA SER A 97 -16.38 5.89 1.75
C SER A 97 -17.67 6.38 1.08
N LYS A 98 -18.68 6.80 1.87
CA LYS A 98 -19.83 7.56 1.36
C LYS A 98 -19.39 8.89 0.73
N LYS A 99 -18.49 9.61 1.40
CA LYS A 99 -17.80 10.80 0.87
C LYS A 99 -16.34 10.45 0.59
N ASN A 100 -15.89 10.68 -0.64
CA ASN A 100 -14.48 10.45 -0.98
C ASN A 100 -13.67 11.67 -0.55
N THR A 101 -12.51 11.45 0.06
CA THR A 101 -11.59 12.52 0.47
C THR A 101 -10.15 12.13 0.15
N ALA A 102 -9.30 13.12 -0.07
CA ALA A 102 -7.87 12.92 -0.19
C ALA A 102 -7.12 14.06 0.51
N TYR A 103 -5.98 13.74 1.12
CA TYR A 103 -5.15 14.69 1.87
C TYR A 103 -3.71 14.16 2.04
N TRP A 104 -2.77 15.05 2.33
CA TRP A 104 -1.41 14.67 2.73
C TRP A 104 -1.42 13.94 4.07
N ALA A 105 -0.74 12.81 4.17
CA ALA A 105 -0.55 12.16 5.46
C ALA A 105 0.29 13.06 6.39
N ASN A 106 -0.09 13.13 7.66
CA ASN A 106 0.77 13.75 8.66
C ASN A 106 2.05 12.93 8.89
N ALA A 107 3.05 13.51 9.56
CA ALA A 107 4.36 12.88 9.76
C ALA A 107 4.28 11.49 10.39
N TRP A 108 3.42 11.31 11.41
CA TRP A 108 3.24 10.03 12.07
C TRP A 108 2.67 8.96 11.12
N LEU A 109 1.61 9.30 10.37
CA LEU A 109 0.98 8.36 9.45
C LEU A 109 1.89 8.04 8.26
N SER A 110 2.60 9.02 7.72
CA SER A 110 3.58 8.81 6.66
C SER A 110 4.70 7.86 7.12
N LYS A 111 5.26 8.10 8.31
CA LYS A 111 6.27 7.21 8.92
C LYS A 111 5.72 5.81 9.13
N ARG A 112 4.47 5.68 9.60
CA ARG A 112 3.82 4.38 9.79
C ARG A 112 3.65 3.61 8.49
N VAL A 113 3.04 4.22 7.46
CA VAL A 113 2.82 3.56 6.16
C VAL A 113 4.14 3.06 5.58
N ASN A 114 5.17 3.92 5.58
CA ASN A 114 6.48 3.56 5.06
C ASN A 114 7.16 2.44 5.86
N ARG A 115 7.10 2.48 7.20
CA ARG A 115 7.59 1.41 8.06
C ARG A 115 6.85 0.10 7.81
N ASP A 116 5.53 0.15 7.68
CA ASP A 116 4.71 -1.04 7.48
C ASP A 116 5.03 -1.70 6.12
N ILE A 117 5.37 -0.93 5.07
CA ILE A 117 5.93 -1.49 3.82
C ILE A 117 7.24 -2.24 4.03
N ALA A 118 8.18 -1.69 4.80
CA ALA A 118 9.40 -2.39 5.15
C ALA A 118 9.14 -3.68 5.95
N LEU A 119 8.14 -3.66 6.84
CA LEU A 119 7.71 -4.85 7.58
C LEU A 119 7.11 -5.92 6.66
N PHE A 120 6.31 -5.56 5.65
CA PHE A 120 5.83 -6.52 4.66
C PHE A 120 6.97 -7.22 3.92
N HIS A 121 8.00 -6.47 3.53
CA HIS A 121 9.21 -7.08 2.97
C HIS A 121 9.87 -8.05 3.94
N ASN A 122 10.05 -7.65 5.20
CA ASN A 122 10.61 -8.55 6.21
C ASN A 122 9.76 -9.80 6.41
N ALA A 123 8.44 -9.67 6.42
CA ALA A 123 7.51 -10.78 6.64
C ALA A 123 7.48 -11.78 5.47
N ASN A 124 7.67 -11.31 4.23
CA ASN A 124 7.58 -12.15 3.02
C ASN A 124 8.92 -12.73 2.53
N GLY A 125 10.04 -12.41 3.18
CA GLY A 125 11.31 -13.09 2.92
C GLY A 125 12.12 -12.59 1.73
N PHE A 126 13.32 -13.16 1.55
CA PHE A 126 14.34 -12.72 0.58
C PHE A 126 13.88 -12.64 -0.89
N GLY A 127 12.89 -13.43 -1.28
CA GLY A 127 12.29 -13.43 -2.63
C GLY A 127 10.88 -12.82 -2.71
N GLY A 128 10.33 -12.32 -1.60
CA GLY A 128 9.01 -11.72 -1.58
C GLY A 128 8.94 -10.48 -2.47
N VAL A 129 7.98 -10.47 -3.40
CA VAL A 129 7.72 -9.32 -4.28
C VAL A 129 6.29 -8.83 -4.08
N PRO A 130 6.04 -7.52 -4.20
CA PRO A 130 4.69 -6.98 -4.20
C PRO A 130 3.79 -7.57 -5.29
N PRO A 131 2.46 -7.54 -5.11
CA PRO A 131 1.75 -6.98 -3.96
C PRO A 131 1.79 -7.91 -2.73
N PHE A 132 2.16 -7.37 -1.57
CA PHE A 132 2.06 -8.10 -0.30
C PHE A 132 0.63 -8.07 0.21
N VAL A 133 0.04 -9.22 0.52
CA VAL A 133 -1.36 -9.30 0.94
C VAL A 133 -1.45 -9.95 2.31
N GLU A 134 -2.01 -9.22 3.27
CA GLU A 134 -2.48 -9.77 4.53
C GLU A 134 -4.00 -9.78 4.56
N ASP A 135 -4.59 -10.95 4.74
CA ASP A 135 -6.04 -11.11 4.89
C ASP A 135 -6.39 -11.46 6.34
N HIS A 136 -6.80 -10.45 7.10
CA HIS A 136 -7.23 -10.60 8.50
C HIS A 136 -8.71 -11.03 8.62
N THR A 137 -9.38 -11.34 7.49
CA THR A 137 -10.76 -11.84 7.52
C THR A 137 -10.84 -13.35 7.71
N VAL A 138 -9.76 -14.08 7.40
CA VAL A 138 -9.68 -15.55 7.45
C VAL A 138 -8.86 -16.07 8.63
N GLY A 139 -8.21 -15.19 9.40
CA GLY A 139 -7.38 -15.56 10.54
C GLY A 139 -6.18 -14.64 10.71
N LYS A 140 -5.22 -15.07 11.53
CA LYS A 140 -3.94 -14.37 11.68
C LYS A 140 -3.08 -14.65 10.43
N PRO A 141 -2.42 -13.64 9.83
CA PRO A 141 -1.50 -13.87 8.73
C PRO A 141 -0.35 -14.79 9.14
N GLU A 142 -0.02 -15.75 8.26
CA GLU A 142 1.11 -16.67 8.42
C GLU A 142 2.22 -16.31 7.43
N TYR A 143 3.47 -16.36 7.92
CA TYR A 143 4.65 -16.02 7.14
C TYR A 143 5.55 -17.24 7.04
N VAL A 144 5.62 -17.82 5.84
CA VAL A 144 6.33 -19.09 5.60
C VAL A 144 7.85 -18.90 5.60
N ASN A 145 8.35 -17.71 5.26
CA ASN A 145 9.78 -17.46 5.14
C ASN A 145 10.16 -16.01 5.49
N PRO A 146 9.92 -15.51 6.72
CA PRO A 146 10.27 -14.15 7.07
C PRO A 146 11.79 -13.95 7.16
N ARG A 147 12.28 -12.77 6.74
CA ARG A 147 13.65 -12.31 7.00
C ARG A 147 13.87 -12.04 8.49
N ASP A 148 12.81 -11.58 9.18
CA ASP A 148 12.82 -11.33 10.62
C ASP A 148 12.44 -12.61 11.39
N VAL A 149 13.39 -13.12 12.16
CA VAL A 149 13.24 -14.38 12.87
C VAL A 149 12.14 -14.34 13.94
N ALA A 150 11.80 -13.14 14.44
CA ALA A 150 10.71 -12.96 15.40
C ALA A 150 9.33 -13.35 14.81
N LEU A 151 9.19 -13.34 13.48
CA LEU A 151 7.94 -13.64 12.78
C LEU A 151 7.70 -15.15 12.56
N PHE A 152 8.68 -16.03 12.81
CA PHE A 152 8.48 -17.50 12.69
C PHE A 152 7.50 -18.07 13.73
N ARG A 153 7.23 -17.36 14.85
CA ARG A 153 6.49 -17.91 15.99
C ARG A 153 4.96 -18.03 15.83
N ALA A 154 4.41 -17.90 14.62
CA ALA A 154 2.98 -18.08 14.39
C ALA A 154 2.57 -19.51 13.96
N ALA A 155 3.51 -20.36 13.52
CA ALA A 155 3.19 -21.61 12.82
C ALA A 155 3.50 -22.92 13.60
N CYS A 156 3.96 -22.86 14.86
CA CYS A 156 4.44 -24.06 15.57
C CYS A 156 3.80 -24.31 16.96
N LEU A 157 2.54 -23.93 17.16
CA LEU A 157 1.77 -24.37 18.33
C LEU A 157 0.34 -24.72 17.90
N SER A 158 0.18 -25.90 17.30
CA SER A 158 -1.07 -26.64 17.16
C SER A 158 -0.83 -28.08 17.58
#